data_AF-A0A3M2MA00-F1
#
_entry.id   AF-A0A3M2MA00-F1
#
_cell.length_a   1.000
_cell.length_b   1.000
_cell.length_c   1.000
_cell.angle_alpha   90.00
_cell.angle_beta   90.00
_cell.angle_gamma   90.00
#
_symmetry.space_group_name_H-M   'P 1'
#
loop_
_entity.id
_entity.type
_entity.pdbx_description
1 polymer ?
#
loop_
_entity_poly.entity_id
_entity_poly.type
_entity_poly.pdbx_seq_one_letter_code
_entity_poly.pdbx_strand_id
1 'polypeptide(L)' 'MSARTLLTAVLRDLYPHWDVFVDNRGIWRAAGTTLISASSAETLLDALTTADPDATTKAAIRFTHIS' A
#
# COMPACT_ATOMS: atom_id res chain seq x y z
N MET A 1 -11.17 -10.52 -11.83
CA MET A 1 -10.44 -9.74 -10.80
C MET A 1 -10.18 -8.35 -11.36
N SER A 2 -10.56 -7.27 -10.66
CA SER A 2 -10.32 -5.91 -11.16
C SER A 2 -8.87 -5.48 -10.91
N ALA A 3 -8.34 -4.53 -11.69
CA ALA A 3 -7.02 -3.94 -11.46
C ALA A 3 -6.90 -3.37 -10.03
N ARG A 4 -7.97 -2.75 -9.53
CA ARG A 4 -8.05 -2.24 -8.15
C ARG A 4 -7.92 -3.35 -7.11
N THR A 5 -8.59 -4.49 -7.30
CA THR A 5 -8.50 -5.64 -6.40
C THR A 5 -7.08 -6.20 -6.39
N LEU A 6 -6.44 -6.32 -7.56
CA LEU A 6 -5.05 -6.76 -7.68
C LEU A 6 -4.11 -5.81 -6.93
N LEU A 7 -4.19 -4.51 -7.21
CA LEU A 7 -3.35 -3.48 -6.58
C LEU A 7 -3.55 -3.45 -5.05
N THR A 8 -4.78 -3.65 -4.57
CA THR A 8 -5.04 -3.75 -3.12
C THR A 8 -4.32 -4.95 -2.51
N ALA A 9 -4.37 -6.10 -3.17
CA ALA A 9 -3.67 -7.30 -2.70
C ALA A 9 -2.14 -7.13 -2.72
N VAL A 10 -1.60 -6.49 -3.76
CA VAL A 10 -0.15 -6.20 -3.86
C VAL A 10 0.28 -5.27 -2.72
N LEU A 11 -0.45 -4.19 -2.45
CA LEU A 11 -0.09 -3.27 -1.37
C LEU A 11 -0.19 -3.92 0.02
N ARG A 12 -1.17 -4.81 0.24
CA ARG A 12 -1.25 -5.61 1.48
C ARG A 12 -0.06 -6.54 1.66
N ASP A 13 0.38 -7.18 0.58
CA ASP A 13 1.54 -8.07 0.61
C ASP A 13 2.85 -7.30 0.86
N LEU A 14 2.95 -6.08 0.36
CA LEU A 14 4.11 -5.22 0.57
C LEU A 14 4.20 -4.60 1.96
N TYR A 15 3.04 -4.21 2.50
CA TYR A 15 2.93 -3.52 3.78
C TYR A 15 2.10 -4.36 4.75
N PRO A 16 2.59 -5.54 5.19
CA PRO A 16 1.80 -6.49 5.98
C PRO A 16 1.41 -5.96 7.37
N HIS A 17 2.05 -4.89 7.84
CA HIS A 17 1.71 -4.22 9.10
C HIS A 17 0.62 -3.15 8.94
N TRP A 18 0.23 -2.84 7.70
CA TRP A 18 -0.80 -1.86 7.38
C TRP A 18 -2.06 -2.56 6.90
N ASP A 19 -3.21 -2.17 7.45
CA ASP A 19 -4.50 -2.59 6.91
C ASP A 19 -4.83 -1.70 5.70
N VAL A 20 -4.48 -2.20 4.52
CA VAL A 20 -4.74 -1.52 3.24
C VAL A 20 -6.11 -1.93 2.71
N PHE A 21 -6.96 -0.99 2.35
CA PHE A 21 -8.27 -1.27 1.74
C PHE A 21 -8.75 -0.11 0.88
N VAL A 22 -9.75 -0.39 0.03
CA VAL A 22 -10.49 0.65 -0.68
C VAL A 22 -11.88 0.75 -0.06
N ASP A 23 -12.27 1.93 0.40
CA ASP A 23 -13.57 2.13 1.02
C ASP A 23 -14.71 2.18 -0.01
N ASN A 24 -15.95 2.31 0.48
CA ASN A 24 -17.15 2.34 -0.38
C ASN A 24 -17.22 3.57 -1.30
N ARG A 25 -16.36 4.58 -1.11
CA ARG A 25 -16.24 5.77 -1.97
C ARG A 25 -15.11 5.63 -3.00
N GLY A 26 -14.42 4.49 -3.02
CA GLY A 26 -13.28 4.27 -3.92
C GLY A 26 -11.99 4.92 -3.45
N ILE A 27 -11.92 5.39 -2.20
CA ILE A 27 -10.72 6.00 -1.62
C ILE A 27 -9.80 4.89 -1.09
N TRP A 28 -8.53 4.98 -1.44
CA TRP A 28 -7.48 4.10 -0.95
C TRP A 28 -7.11 4.50 0.47
N ARG A 29 -7.08 3.52 1.37
CA ARG A 29 -6.75 3.72 2.78
C ARG A 29 -5.68 2.73 3.21
N ALA A 30 -4.82 3.19 4.12
CA ALA A 30 -3.92 2.35 4.88
C ALA A 30 -4.03 2.75 6.35
N ALA A 31 -4.43 1.83 7.20
CA ALA A 31 -4.50 2.03 8.64
C ALA A 31 -3.33 1.34 9.34
N GLY A 32 -2.56 2.11 10.09
CA GLY A 32 -1.45 1.66 10.92
C GLY A 32 -1.36 2.53 12.17
N THR A 33 -0.18 3.09 12.46
CA THR A 33 -0.01 4.13 13.50
C THR A 33 -0.74 5.43 13.17
N THR A 34 -1.01 5.66 11.88
CA THR A 34 -1.83 6.75 11.37
C THR A 34 -2.79 6.22 10.30
N LEU A 35 -3.84 6.99 10.00
CA LEU A 35 -4.76 6.69 8.90
C LEU A 35 -4.39 7.53 7.68
N ILE A 36 -3.96 6.86 6.62
CA ILE A 36 -3.68 7.50 5.33
C ILE A 36 -4.89 7.36 4.42
N SER A 37 -5.22 8.43 3.69
CA SER A 37 -6.27 8.43 2.66
C SER A 37 -5.70 9.00 1.37
N ALA A 38 -5.97 8.33 0.25
CA ALA A 38 -5.43 8.67 -1.06
C ALA A 38 -6.46 8.43 -2.17
N SER A 39 -6.40 9.23 -3.22
CA SER A 39 -7.32 9.13 -4.37
C SER A 39 -6.91 8.00 -5.34
N SER A 40 -5.67 7.53 -5.28
CA SER A 40 -5.14 6.47 -6.15
C SER A 40 -4.18 5.54 -5.39
N ALA A 41 -3.82 4.42 -6.01
CA ALA A 41 -2.86 3.48 -5.43
C ALA A 41 -1.45 4.08 -5.37
N GLU A 42 -1.07 4.86 -6.38
CA GLU A 42 0.23 5.54 -6.49
C GLU A 42 0.37 6.58 -5.38
N THR A 43 -0.64 7.42 -5.19
CA THR A 43 -0.65 8.42 -4.11
C THR A 43 -0.69 7.78 -2.72
N LEU A 44 -1.30 6.60 -2.58
CA LEU A 44 -1.21 5.82 -1.33
C LEU A 44 0.22 5.31 -1.09
N LEU A 45 0.89 4.81 -2.13
CA LEU A 45 2.26 4.30 -2.05
C LEU A 45 3.26 5.39 -1.70
N ASP A 46 3.14 6.59 -2.27
CA ASP A 46 3.97 7.75 -1.93
C ASP A 46 3.82 8.13 -0.45
N ALA A 47 2.57 8.14 0.03
CA ALA A 47 2.27 8.44 1.43
C ALA A 47 2.80 7.35 2.38
N LEU A 48 2.68 6.06 2.01
CA LEU A 48 3.27 4.95 2.77
C LEU A 48 4.79 5.02 2.81
N THR A 49 5.43 5.41 1.70
CA THR A 49 6.89 5.60 1.64
C THR A 49 7.36 6.69 2.59
N THR A 50 6.55 7.72 2.79
CA THR A 50 6.83 8.79 3.75
C THR A 50 6.55 8.34 5.19
N ALA A 51 5.48 7.58 5.41
CA ALA A 51 5.03 7.17 6.74
C ALA A 51 5.83 5.99 7.33
N ASP A 52 6.32 5.08 6.50
CA ASP A 52 7.06 3.88 6.89
C ASP A 52 8.17 3.53 5.87
N PRO A 53 9.26 4.33 5.82
CA PRO A 53 10.36 4.13 4.88
C PRO A 53 11.04 2.76 5.00
N ASP A 54 11.04 2.19 6.21
CA ASP A 54 11.63 0.88 6.49
C ASP A 54 10.82 -0.24 5.85
N ALA A 55 9.48 -0.19 5.95
CA ALA A 55 8.62 -1.14 5.24
C ALA A 55 8.79 -1.02 3.72
N THR A 56 8.91 0.20 3.18
CA THR A 56 9.19 0.41 1.75
C THR A 56 10.52 -0.18 1.32
N THR A 57 11.57 -0.03 2.14
CA THR A 57 12.88 -0.62 1.85
C THR A 57 12.79 -2.16 1.81
N LYS A 58 12.11 -2.78 2.77
CA LYS A 58 11.88 -4.24 2.78
C LYS A 58 11.07 -4.70 1.57
N ALA A 59 10.02 -3.97 1.21
CA ALA A 59 9.19 -4.21 0.05
C ALA A 59 10.01 -4.15 -1.26
N ALA A 60 10.86 -3.14 -1.41
CA ALA A 60 11.73 -2.97 -2.57
C ALA A 60 12.73 -4.13 -2.70
N ILE A 61 13.41 -4.52 -1.61
CA ILE A 61 14.32 -5.67 -1.57
C ILE A 61 13.57 -6.95 -1.99
N ARG A 62 12.38 -7.19 -1.45
CA ARG A 62 11.59 -8.38 -1.81
C ARG A 62 11.28 -8.40 -3.31
N PHE A 63 10.92 -7.29 -3.92
CA PHE A 63 10.60 -7.24 -5.36
C PHE A 63 11.82 -7.35 -6.26
N THR A 64 12.94 -6.73 -5.91
CA THR A 64 14.17 -6.80 -6.71
C THR A 64 14.84 -8.17 -6.66
N HIS A 65 14.60 -8.96 -5.61
CA HIS A 65 15.11 -10.34 -5.50
C HIS A 65 14.20 -11.40 -6.16
N ILE A 66 12.97 -11.05 -6.54
CA ILE A 66 12.02 -11.94 -7.23
C ILE A 66 11.99 -11.66 -8.75
N SER A 67 12.61 -10.56 -9.20
CA SER A 67 12.75 -10.16 -10.61
C SER A 67 14.05 -10.68 -11.21
#